data_AF-A0A2D6GFF1-F1
#
_entry.id   AF-A0A2D6GFF1-F1
#
_cell.length_a   1.000
_cell.length_b   1.000
_cell.length_c   1.000
_cell.angle_alpha   90.00
_cell.angle_beta   90.00
_cell.angle_gamma   90.00
#
_symmetry.space_group_name_H-M   'P 1'
#
loop_
_entity.id
_entity.type
_entity.pdbx_description
1 polymer ?
#
loop_
_entity_poly.entity_id
_entity_poly.type
_entity_poly.pdbx_seq_one_letter_code
_entity_poly.pdbx_strand_id
1 'polypeptide(L)' 'MGSEPAPDATTRDVHFAVSCDCGASVLLGIEVSLNKTAADITAVMPTIVSVLSDQAKDFQAKTCQEHTLMRMGSTTG' A
#
# COMPACT_ATOMS: atom_id res chain seq x y z
N MET A 1 13.24 -18.59 -15.68
CA MET A 1 13.52 -17.29 -15.04
C MET A 1 12.54 -16.32 -15.64
N GLY A 2 11.41 -16.09 -14.98
CA GLY A 2 10.38 -15.17 -15.46
C GLY A 2 10.90 -13.76 -15.25
N SER A 3 11.12 -13.03 -16.35
CA SER A 3 11.46 -11.62 -16.29
C SER A 3 10.27 -10.88 -15.67
N GLU A 4 10.46 -10.33 -14.48
CA GLU A 4 9.59 -9.31 -13.91
C GLU A 4 9.46 -8.19 -14.94
N PRO A 5 8.24 -7.81 -15.38
CA PRO A 5 8.11 -6.72 -16.33
C PRO A 5 8.63 -5.43 -15.68
N ALA A 6 9.48 -4.70 -16.42
CA ALA A 6 9.96 -3.38 -16.04
C ALA A 6 8.76 -2.46 -15.73
N PRO A 7 8.90 -1.49 -14.81
CA PRO A 7 7.83 -0.54 -14.52
C PRO A 7 7.39 0.13 -15.81
N ASP A 8 6.10 0.03 -16.11
CA ASP A 8 5.52 0.60 -17.31
C ASP A 8 5.67 2.12 -17.21
N ALA A 9 6.42 2.74 -18.13
CA ALA A 9 6.71 4.18 -18.10
C ALA A 9 5.46 5.07 -18.23
N THR A 10 4.26 4.49 -18.32
CA THR A 10 2.97 5.19 -18.35
C THR A 10 2.28 5.26 -17.00
N THR A 11 2.88 4.79 -15.90
CA THR A 11 2.32 4.89 -14.55
C THR A 11 3.24 5.67 -13.59
N ARG A 12 2.65 6.16 -12.50
CA ARG A 12 3.34 6.77 -11.37
C ARG A 12 2.83 6.15 -10.08
N ASP A 13 3.77 5.61 -9.31
CA ASP A 13 3.48 5.10 -7.98
C ASP A 13 3.49 6.22 -6.93
N VAL A 14 2.50 6.19 -6.06
CA VAL A 14 2.42 7.03 -4.86
C VAL A 14 2.27 6.13 -3.66
N HIS A 15 3.17 6.28 -2.69
CA HIS A 15 3.22 5.44 -1.50
C HIS A 15 2.94 6.28 -0.24
N PHE A 16 2.20 5.70 0.68
CA PHE A 16 1.90 6.23 2.00
C PHE A 16 2.45 5.28 3.04
N ALA A 17 3.21 5.79 4.00
CA ALA A 17 3.72 5.00 5.11
C ALA A 17 2.76 5.08 6.30
N VAL A 18 2.37 3.92 6.82
CA VAL A 18 1.67 3.80 8.11
C VAL A 18 2.64 3.14 9.08
N SER A 19 2.85 3.77 10.23
CA SER A 19 3.78 3.32 11.26
C SER A 19 3.07 3.01 12.57
N CYS A 20 3.68 2.12 13.36
CA CYS A 20 3.29 1.82 14.73
C CYS A 20 4.46 2.16 15.67
N ASP A 21 4.17 2.54 16.91
CA ASP A 21 5.18 2.90 17.92
C ASP A 21 6.17 1.76 18.23
N CYS A 22 5.81 0.50 17.95
CA CYS A 22 6.74 -0.63 18.05
C CYS A 22 7.82 -0.67 16.95
N GLY A 23 7.82 0.30 16.03
CA GLY A 23 8.77 0.40 14.92
C GLY A 23 8.41 -0.46 13.70
N ALA A 24 7.20 -1.03 13.67
CA ALA A 24 6.65 -1.66 12.48
C ALA A 24 6.08 -0.60 11.53
N SER A 25 6.15 -0.85 10.22
CA SER A 25 5.56 0.03 9.22
C SER A 25 5.12 -0.75 7.99
N VAL A 26 4.12 -0.24 7.30
CA VAL A 26 3.64 -0.75 6.01
C VAL A 26 3.58 0.41 5.01
N LEU A 27 3.88 0.10 3.75
CA LEU A 27 3.68 1.01 2.63
C LEU A 27 2.37 0.66 1.92
N LEU A 28 1.45 1.61 1.86
CA LEU A 28 0.23 1.52 1.07
C LEU A 28 0.49 2.25 -0.25
N GLY A 29 0.33 1.56 -1.37
CA GLY A 29 0.65 2.08 -2.69
C GLY A 29 -0.60 2.29 -3.55
N ILE A 30 -0.59 3.35 -4.35
CA ILE A 30 -1.49 3.50 -5.49
C ILE A 30 -0.67 3.70 -6.76
N GLU A 31 -1.12 3.08 -7.83
CA GLU A 31 -0.56 3.29 -9.16
C GLU A 31 -1.49 4.22 -9.95
N VAL A 32 -0.92 5.29 -10.51
CA VAL A 32 -1.67 6.28 -11.28
C VAL A 32 -1.19 6.26 -12.72
N SER A 33 -2.05 5.87 -13.66
CA SER A 33 -1.73 5.99 -15.09
C SER A 33 -1.64 7.47 -15.50
N LEU A 34 -0.58 7.82 -16.22
CA LEU A 34 -0.30 9.17 -16.73
C LEU A 34 -1.35 9.68 -17.72
N ASN A 35 -2.15 8.78 -18.30
CA ASN A 35 -3.18 9.09 -19.28
C ASN A 35 -4.56 9.39 -18.67
N LYS A 36 -4.67 9.50 -17.33
CA LYS A 36 -5.92 9.83 -16.65
C LYS A 36 -6.17 11.33 -16.65
N THR A 37 -7.41 11.73 -16.88
CA THR A 37 -7.80 13.15 -16.75
C THR A 37 -8.03 13.52 -15.28
N ALA A 38 -8.01 14.82 -14.97
CA ALA A 38 -8.36 15.30 -13.63
C ALA A 38 -9.79 14.89 -13.23
N ALA A 39 -10.73 14.79 -14.18
CA ALA A 39 -12.09 14.33 -13.93
C ALA A 39 -12.13 12.84 -13.53
N ASP A 40 -11.37 11.98 -14.24
CA ASP A 40 -11.25 10.56 -13.88
C ASP A 40 -10.66 10.39 -12.47
N ILE A 41 -9.61 11.15 -12.17
CA ILE A 41 -8.95 11.14 -10.86
C ILE A 41 -9.93 11.58 -9.77
N THR A 42 -10.66 12.68 -9.99
CA THR A 42 -11.62 13.21 -9.02
C THR A 42 -12.76 12.22 -8.76
N ALA A 43 -13.24 11.52 -9.80
CA ALA A 43 -14.30 10.54 -9.68
C ALA A 43 -13.91 9.33 -8.83
N VAL A 44 -12.66 8.87 -8.91
CA VAL A 44 -12.18 7.67 -8.20
C VAL A 44 -11.54 7.99 -6.84
N MET A 45 -11.12 9.24 -6.61
CA MET A 45 -10.41 9.66 -5.39
C MET A 45 -11.11 9.22 -4.09
N PRO A 46 -12.44 9.39 -3.90
CA PRO A 46 -13.10 8.97 -2.66
C PRO A 46 -12.95 7.48 -2.38
N THR A 47 -13.06 6.65 -3.43
CA THR A 47 -12.89 5.20 -3.34
C THR A 47 -11.45 4.83 -2.95
N ILE A 48 -10.46 5.47 -3.57
CA ILE A 48 -9.04 5.26 -3.24
C ILE A 48 -8.78 5.61 -1.78
N VAL A 49 -9.28 6.77 -1.32
CA VAL A 49 -9.11 7.21 0.06
C VAL A 49 -9.77 6.23 1.04
N SER A 50 -10.95 5.69 0.71
CA SER A 50 -11.60 4.68 1.55
C SER A 50 -10.75 3.42 1.67
N VAL A 51 -10.27 2.87 0.55
CA VAL A 51 -9.45 1.65 0.54
C VAL A 51 -8.15 1.85 1.33
N LEU A 52 -7.44 2.94 1.11
CA LEU A 52 -6.21 3.24 1.85
C LEU A 52 -6.48 3.43 3.34
N SER A 53 -7.60 4.05 3.70
CA SER A 53 -8.00 4.25 5.10
C SER A 53 -8.32 2.92 5.77
N ASP A 54 -9.02 2.01 5.08
CA ASP A 54 -9.37 0.71 5.62
C ASP A 54 -8.12 -0.18 5.78
N GLN A 55 -7.21 -0.17 4.80
CA GLN A 55 -5.90 -0.84 4.92
C GLN A 55 -5.07 -0.29 6.09
N ALA A 56 -5.05 1.03 6.28
CA ALA A 56 -4.35 1.65 7.39
C ALA A 56 -4.95 1.24 8.75
N LYS A 57 -6.29 1.22 8.86
CA LYS A 57 -6.99 0.75 10.06
C LYS A 57 -6.71 -0.72 10.34
N ASP A 58 -6.75 -1.57 9.32
CA ASP A 58 -6.46 -3.01 9.45
C ASP A 58 -5.03 -3.25 9.94
N PHE A 59 -4.07 -2.45 9.48
CA PHE A 59 -2.70 -2.49 10.00
C PHE A 59 -2.63 -2.02 11.45
N GLN A 60 -3.28 -0.90 11.78
CA GLN A 60 -3.25 -0.32 13.13
C GLN A 60 -4.03 -1.13 14.17
N ALA A 61 -5.03 -1.91 13.75
CA ALA A 61 -5.82 -2.77 14.63
C ALA A 61 -5.02 -3.98 15.14
N LYS A 62 -3.89 -4.30 14.51
CA LYS A 62 -2.99 -5.39 14.92
C LYS A 62 -2.17 -4.97 16.13
N THR A 63 -1.94 -5.93 17.02
CA THR A 63 -1.07 -5.76 18.17
C THR A 63 0.40 -5.69 17.74
N CYS A 64 1.24 -5.06 18.58
CA CYS A 64 2.69 -5.04 18.35
C CYS A 64 3.31 -6.45 18.26
N GLN A 65 2.70 -7.45 18.92
CA GLN A 65 3.11 -8.85 18.80
C GLN A 65 2.85 -9.37 17.38
N GLU A 66 1.67 -9.11 16.83
CA GLU A 66 1.33 -9.48 15.45
C GLU A 66 2.21 -8.75 14.43
N HIS A 67 2.48 -7.45 14.62
CA HIS A 67 3.41 -6.72 13.77
C HIS A 67 4.81 -7.32 13.78
N THR A 68 5.28 -7.77 14.95
CA THR A 68 6.58 -8.43 15.09
C THR A 68 6.61 -9.74 14.30
N LEU A 69 5.54 -10.54 14.37
CA LEU A 69 5.41 -11.77 13.60
C LEU A 69 5.40 -11.50 12.09
N MET A 70 4.72 -10.42 11.64
CA MET A 70 4.72 -10.01 10.23
C MET A 70 6.12 -9.59 9.76
N ARG A 71 6.85 -8.84 10.59
CA ARG A 71 8.22 -8.39 10.28
C ARG A 71 9.21 -9.56 10.16
N MET A 72 9.03 -10.58 10.99
CA MET A 72 9.89 -11.75 11.00
C MET A 72 9.66 -12.67 9.80
N GLY A 73 8.60 -12.43 9.01
CA GLY A 73 8.17 -13.29 7.91
C GLY A 73 7.66 -14.63 8.45
N SER A 74 6.61 -15.17 7.84
CA SER A 74 6.16 -16.53 8.12
C SER A 74 7.34 -17.50 7.99
N THR A 75 7.93 -17.89 9.12
CA THR A 75 8.81 -19.07 9.21
C THR A 75 7.88 -20.28 9.34
N THR A 76 7.10 -20.56 8.29
CA THR A 76 6.49 -21.87 8.12
C THR A 76 7.52 -22.73 7.41
N GLY A 77 8.21 -23.55 8.20
CA GLY A 77 8.87 -24.77 7.73
C GLY A 77 7.87 -25.87 7.41
#